data_AF-A0A6A5AYF6-F1
#
_entry.id   AF-A0A6A5AYF6-F1
#
_cell.length_a   1.000
_cell.length_b   1.000
_cell.length_c   1.000
_cell.angle_alpha   90.00
_cell.angle_beta   90.00
_cell.angle_gamma   90.00
#
_symmetry.space_group_name_H-M   'P 1'
#
loop_
_entity.id
_entity.type
_entity.pdbx_description
1 polymer ?
#
loop_
_entity_poly.entity_id
_entity_poly.type
_entity_poly.pdbx_seq_one_letter_code
_entity_poly.pdbx_strand_id
1 'polypeptide(L)'
;MVWLLPKPLSKVLPPTSTNTYMFGICMNHVTFSQSEHTLDIPFRLTMNVHSALSSDLAPLFASEAGTLADVEILALHLMYEKHKGVASFWAPFIRSLPATFDTPIFWNDDQFAALQGTNVSLLAAMMKQQIVADYTSVHSPLFQKYSALFRTPSPTMQEYKWALSVIWSRAFGITRGG
;
A
#
# COMPACT_ATOMS: atom_id res chain seq x y z
N MET A 1 -6.15 3.87 3.78
CA MET A 1 -6.35 2.57 3.08
C MET A 1 -6.89 1.56 4.08
N VAL A 2 -7.92 0.76 3.77
CA VAL A 2 -8.88 0.32 4.80
C VAL A 2 -9.31 -1.16 4.70
N TRP A 3 -9.59 -1.81 5.84
CA TRP A 3 -10.02 -3.21 5.94
C TRP A 3 -11.51 -3.48 6.15
N LEU A 4 -11.95 -4.59 5.54
CA LEU A 4 -13.28 -5.20 5.63
C LEU A 4 -13.32 -6.21 6.79
N LEU A 5 -14.09 -5.94 7.85
CA LEU A 5 -14.66 -7.02 8.66
C LEU A 5 -16.09 -7.22 8.16
N PRO A 6 -16.41 -8.37 7.52
CA PRO A 6 -17.76 -8.61 7.05
C PRO A 6 -18.74 -8.65 8.24
N LYS A 7 -19.80 -7.83 8.18
CA LYS A 7 -21.07 -8.15 8.84
C LYS A 7 -21.62 -9.46 8.25
N PRO A 8 -22.49 -10.21 8.94
CA PRO A 8 -22.97 -11.53 8.50
C PRO A 8 -23.65 -11.61 7.11
N LEU A 9 -23.81 -10.48 6.41
CA LEU A 9 -24.41 -10.37 5.08
C LEU A 9 -23.39 -10.29 3.92
N SER A 10 -22.09 -10.09 4.17
CA SER A 10 -21.08 -10.04 3.12
C SER A 10 -19.99 -11.11 3.35
N LYS A 11 -19.55 -11.80 2.29
CA LYS A 11 -18.39 -12.70 2.35
C LYS A 11 -17.38 -12.23 1.30
N VAL A 12 -16.11 -12.20 1.67
CA VAL A 12 -15.01 -12.11 0.70
C VAL A 12 -14.88 -13.49 0.07
N LEU A 13 -15.22 -13.62 -1.21
CA LEU A 13 -15.08 -14.88 -1.93
C LEU A 13 -13.67 -14.99 -2.55
N PRO A 14 -13.07 -16.19 -2.59
CA PRO A 14 -11.89 -16.44 -3.40
C PRO A 14 -12.19 -16.19 -4.89
N PRO A 15 -11.18 -16.01 -5.75
CA PRO A 15 -11.39 -15.78 -7.18
C PRO A 15 -12.23 -16.93 -7.78
N THR A 16 -13.47 -16.61 -8.15
CA THR A 16 -14.29 -17.46 -9.02
C THR A 16 -14.03 -17.07 -10.48
N SER A 17 -14.32 -17.99 -11.41
CA SER A 17 -14.03 -17.89 -12.86
C SER A 17 -14.63 -16.68 -13.59
N THR A 18 -15.33 -15.79 -12.90
CA THR A 18 -15.99 -14.59 -13.42
C THR A 18 -15.34 -13.28 -12.98
N ASN A 19 -14.35 -13.30 -12.09
CA ASN A 19 -13.70 -12.08 -11.62
C ASN A 19 -12.35 -11.89 -12.30
N THR A 20 -12.27 -10.90 -13.21
CA THR A 20 -11.05 -10.56 -13.96
C THR A 20 -9.93 -10.03 -13.07
N TYR A 21 -10.26 -9.62 -11.83
CA TYR A 21 -9.31 -9.12 -10.84
C TYR A 21 -9.37 -9.98 -9.57
N MET A 22 -8.21 -10.47 -9.13
CA MET A 22 -7.96 -11.51 -8.11
C MET A 22 -8.89 -11.56 -6.88
N PHE A 23 -9.38 -10.42 -6.36
CA PHE A 23 -10.34 -10.35 -5.25
C PHE A 23 -11.39 -9.25 -5.52
N GLY A 24 -12.66 -9.52 -5.18
CA GLY A 24 -13.76 -8.54 -5.28
C GLY A 24 -14.87 -8.80 -4.27
N ILE A 25 -15.71 -7.79 -4.04
CA ILE A 25 -16.93 -7.92 -3.22
C ILE A 25 -18.03 -8.46 -4.13
N CYS A 26 -18.58 -9.63 -3.77
CA CYS A 26 -19.69 -10.24 -4.47
C CYS A 26 -20.91 -10.31 -3.54
N MET A 27 -22.10 -10.07 -4.09
CA MET A 27 -23.34 -10.24 -3.37
C MET A 27 -23.80 -11.69 -3.51
N ASN A 28 -24.17 -12.31 -2.39
CA ASN A 28 -24.52 -13.71 -2.41
C ASN A 28 -25.92 -13.95 -3.01
N HIS A 29 -26.94 -13.13 -2.72
CA HIS A 29 -28.32 -13.41 -3.18
C HIS A 29 -29.33 -12.23 -3.11
N VAL A 30 -28.89 -10.97 -2.95
CA VAL A 30 -29.80 -9.83 -2.71
C VAL A 30 -29.67 -8.77 -3.81
N THR A 31 -30.80 -8.25 -4.28
CA THR A 31 -30.88 -7.04 -5.12
C THR A 31 -30.58 -5.82 -4.25
N PHE A 32 -29.48 -5.13 -4.54
CA PHE A 32 -29.11 -3.88 -3.87
C PHE A 32 -29.87 -2.71 -4.47
N SER A 33 -30.43 -1.86 -3.62
CA SER A 33 -31.05 -0.62 -4.07
C SER A 33 -30.01 0.49 -4.23
N GLN A 34 -30.25 1.41 -5.16
CA GLN A 34 -29.38 2.59 -5.30
C GLN A 34 -29.36 3.37 -3.98
N SER A 35 -28.17 3.80 -3.56
CA SER A 35 -27.93 4.53 -2.29
C SER A 35 -28.04 3.68 -1.02
N GLU A 36 -28.18 2.36 -1.15
CA GLU A 36 -28.08 1.47 -0.01
C GLU A 36 -26.63 1.42 0.51
N HIS A 37 -26.49 1.27 1.82
CA HIS A 37 -25.21 1.35 2.49
C HIS A 37 -24.50 -0.01 2.49
N THR A 38 -23.41 -0.15 1.72
CA THR A 38 -22.74 -1.44 1.53
C THR A 38 -21.89 -1.85 2.73
N LEU A 39 -21.17 -0.91 3.35
CA LEU A 39 -20.18 -1.20 4.37
C LEU A 39 -19.78 0.04 5.18
N ASP A 40 -19.73 -0.13 6.50
CA ASP A 40 -19.08 0.82 7.40
C ASP A 40 -17.67 0.34 7.71
N ILE A 41 -16.70 1.26 7.71
CA ILE A 41 -15.38 0.96 8.25
C ILE A 41 -15.00 1.94 9.35
N PRO A 42 -14.85 1.48 10.61
CA PRO A 42 -14.35 2.31 11.69
C PRO A 42 -12.96 2.88 11.34
N PHE A 43 -12.76 4.18 11.56
CA PHE A 43 -11.52 4.87 11.20
C PHE A 43 -10.26 4.25 11.86
N ARG A 44 -10.41 3.67 13.06
CA ARG A 44 -9.33 2.94 13.75
C ARG A 44 -8.82 1.70 13.01
N LEU A 45 -9.58 1.17 12.05
CA LEU A 45 -9.20 0.03 11.19
C LEU A 45 -8.58 0.49 9.86
N THR A 46 -8.28 1.80 9.73
CA THR A 46 -7.65 2.37 8.54
C THR A 46 -6.16 2.51 8.77
N MET A 47 -5.34 1.97 7.87
CA MET A 47 -3.91 2.29 7.84
C MET A 47 -3.76 3.67 7.22
N ASN A 48 -3.28 4.62 8.02
CA ASN A 48 -3.16 6.04 7.70
C ASN A 48 -1.97 6.67 8.46
N VAL A 49 -1.67 7.95 8.18
CA VAL A 49 -0.56 8.69 8.82
C VAL A 49 -0.70 8.72 10.34
N HIS A 50 -1.91 8.94 10.88
CA HIS A 50 -2.14 8.91 12.33
C HIS A 50 -1.81 7.56 12.97
N SER A 51 -2.17 6.44 12.32
CA SER A 51 -1.82 5.10 12.78
C SER A 51 -0.31 4.83 12.70
N ALA A 52 0.38 5.40 11.71
CA ALA A 52 1.83 5.31 11.58
C ALA A 52 2.54 6.10 12.69
N LEU A 53 2.09 7.32 12.97
CA LEU A 53 2.60 8.19 14.04
C LEU A 53 2.30 7.67 15.46
N SER A 54 1.42 6.68 15.59
CA SER A 54 1.10 6.01 16.86
C SER A 54 1.69 4.59 16.95
N SER A 55 2.55 4.21 16.00
CA SER A 55 3.16 2.87 15.92
C SER A 55 4.52 2.80 16.59
N ASP A 56 5.17 1.64 16.52
CA ASP A 56 6.56 1.44 16.95
C ASP A 56 7.55 2.37 16.20
N LEU A 57 7.16 2.90 15.04
CA LEU A 57 7.93 3.88 14.27
C LEU A 57 7.72 5.33 14.72
N ALA A 58 6.85 5.60 15.69
CA ALA A 58 6.56 6.97 16.16
C ALA A 58 7.82 7.78 16.52
N PRO A 59 8.84 7.22 17.23
CA PRO A 59 10.06 7.97 17.54
C PRO A 59 10.86 8.36 16.30
N LEU A 60 10.86 7.53 15.26
CA LEU A 60 11.51 7.83 13.97
C LEU A 60 10.79 9.00 13.31
N PHE A 61 9.46 8.95 13.19
CA PHE A 61 8.71 10.04 12.55
C PHE A 61 8.77 11.36 13.33
N ALA A 62 8.88 11.30 14.65
CA ALA A 62 9.12 12.49 15.47
C ALA A 62 10.52 13.10 15.20
N SER A 63 11.53 12.25 14.99
CA SER A 63 12.91 12.68 14.74
C SER A 63 13.13 13.19 13.32
N GLU A 64 12.36 12.68 12.35
CA GLU A 64 12.35 13.07 10.93
C GLU A 64 11.15 13.97 10.59
N ALA A 65 10.61 14.70 11.57
CA ALA A 65 9.43 15.52 11.38
C ALA A 65 9.69 16.62 10.32
N GLY A 66 8.81 16.69 9.32
CA GLY A 66 8.90 17.68 8.24
C GLY A 66 9.84 17.32 7.08
N THR A 67 10.55 16.18 7.14
CA THR A 67 11.40 15.70 6.05
C THR A 67 10.71 14.65 5.17
N LEU A 68 9.78 13.90 5.73
CA LEU A 68 9.05 12.83 5.04
C LEU A 68 7.64 13.28 4.63
N ALA A 69 7.31 13.06 3.36
CA ALA A 69 5.94 13.23 2.88
C ALA A 69 5.01 12.11 3.39
N ASP A 70 3.70 12.35 3.39
CA ASP A 70 2.70 11.38 3.86
C ASP A 70 2.81 10.02 3.16
N VAL A 71 3.10 10.01 1.86
CA VAL A 71 3.31 8.76 1.10
C VAL A 71 4.50 7.96 1.63
N GLU A 72 5.57 8.63 2.05
CA GLU A 72 6.76 7.99 2.62
C GLU A 72 6.49 7.42 4.01
N ILE A 73 5.77 8.17 4.83
CA ILE A 73 5.32 7.71 6.15
C ILE A 73 4.47 6.45 6.00
N LEU A 74 3.53 6.44 5.06
CA LEU A 74 2.68 5.28 4.78
C LEU A 74 3.47 4.10 4.22
N ALA A 75 4.42 4.33 3.32
CA ALA A 75 5.26 3.27 2.75
C ALA A 75 6.12 2.62 3.83
N LEU A 76 6.76 3.42 4.70
CA LEU A 76 7.55 2.94 5.83
C LEU A 76 6.70 2.12 6.81
N HIS A 77 5.53 2.64 7.18
CA HIS A 77 4.60 1.94 8.08
C HIS A 77 4.13 0.60 7.49
N LEU A 78 3.78 0.58 6.20
CA LEU A 78 3.36 -0.64 5.51
C LEU A 78 4.48 -1.69 5.44
N MET A 79 5.70 -1.29 5.07
CA MET A 79 6.84 -2.20 5.01
C MET A 79 7.20 -2.76 6.39
N TYR A 80 7.20 -1.89 7.42
CA TYR A 80 7.49 -2.28 8.79
C TYR A 80 6.48 -3.29 9.34
N GLU A 81 5.19 -3.03 9.15
CA GLU A 81 4.13 -3.94 9.59
C GLU A 81 4.13 -5.25 8.78
N LYS A 82 4.55 -5.23 7.51
CA LYS A 82 4.76 -6.45 6.72
C LYS A 82 5.86 -7.31 7.33
N HIS A 83 6.97 -6.70 7.74
CA HIS A 83 8.11 -7.39 8.35
C HIS A 83 7.81 -7.93 9.76
N LYS A 84 6.85 -7.33 10.48
CA LYS A 84 6.32 -7.89 11.74
C LYS A 84 5.57 -9.21 11.55
N GLY A 85 5.17 -9.55 10.33
CA GLY A 85 4.52 -10.83 10.03
C GLY A 85 3.26 -11.04 10.86
N VAL A 86 3.10 -12.22 11.47
CA VAL A 86 1.91 -12.58 12.26
C VAL A 86 1.74 -11.75 13.54
N ALA A 87 2.79 -11.09 14.02
CA ALA A 87 2.72 -10.21 15.19
C ALA A 87 2.13 -8.82 14.85
N SER A 88 1.97 -8.50 13.56
CA SER A 88 1.35 -7.25 13.13
C SER A 88 -0.15 -7.29 13.32
N PHE A 89 -0.71 -6.22 13.91
CA PHE A 89 -2.15 -5.96 13.88
C PHE A 89 -2.69 -5.91 12.44
N TRP A 90 -1.88 -5.41 11.50
CA TRP A 90 -2.20 -5.28 10.09
C TRP A 90 -1.91 -6.55 9.28
N ALA A 91 -1.45 -7.65 9.90
CA ALA A 91 -1.13 -8.88 9.20
C ALA A 91 -2.28 -9.43 8.33
N PRO A 92 -3.56 -9.45 8.79
CA PRO A 92 -4.67 -9.85 7.93
C PRO A 92 -4.77 -8.96 6.70
N PHE A 93 -4.61 -7.65 6.87
CA PHE A 93 -4.67 -6.70 5.78
C PHE A 93 -3.59 -6.88 4.75
N ILE A 94 -2.36 -6.96 5.21
CA ILE A 94 -1.20 -7.11 4.35
C ILE A 94 -1.30 -8.43 3.56
N ARG A 95 -1.85 -9.50 4.14
CA ARG A 95 -2.10 -10.77 3.42
C ARG A 95 -3.16 -10.69 2.33
N SER A 96 -4.12 -9.77 2.42
CA SER A 96 -5.11 -9.55 1.35
C SER A 96 -4.60 -8.72 0.18
N LEU A 97 -3.42 -8.11 0.30
CA LEU A 97 -2.85 -7.27 -0.75
C LEU A 97 -2.25 -8.14 -1.87
N PRO A 98 -2.25 -7.64 -3.12
CA PRO A 98 -1.53 -8.30 -4.21
C PRO A 98 -0.05 -8.47 -3.86
N ALA A 99 0.48 -9.68 -4.10
CA ALA A 99 1.91 -9.94 -3.92
C ALA A 99 2.75 -9.27 -5.03
N THR A 100 2.19 -9.16 -6.23
CA THR A 100 2.83 -8.59 -7.41
C THR A 100 1.91 -7.60 -8.10
N PHE A 101 2.49 -6.73 -8.92
CA PHE A 101 1.78 -5.75 -9.73
C PHE A 101 2.27 -5.84 -11.17
N ASP A 102 1.36 -5.65 -12.10
CA ASP A 102 1.65 -5.58 -13.53
C ASP A 102 1.46 -4.14 -14.00
N THR A 103 2.39 -3.27 -13.59
CA THR A 103 2.39 -1.86 -14.00
C THR A 103 3.72 -1.51 -14.66
N PRO A 104 3.78 -0.48 -15.54
CA PRO A 104 4.97 -0.16 -16.31
C PRO A 104 6.24 0.06 -15.47
N ILE A 105 6.12 0.43 -14.20
CA ILE A 105 7.26 0.55 -13.29
C ILE A 105 7.92 -0.82 -13.01
N PHE A 106 7.19 -1.95 -13.06
CA PHE A 106 7.71 -3.33 -12.90
C PHE A 106 8.18 -3.99 -14.19
N TRP A 107 7.81 -3.44 -15.33
CA TRP A 107 8.13 -4.03 -16.62
C TRP A 107 9.61 -3.98 -16.94
N ASN A 108 10.10 -5.05 -17.57
CA ASN A 108 11.43 -5.11 -18.18
C ASN A 108 11.48 -4.26 -19.47
N ASP A 109 12.66 -4.15 -20.07
CA ASP A 109 12.87 -3.27 -21.23
C ASP A 109 12.06 -3.70 -22.45
N ASP A 110 11.90 -5.00 -22.69
CA ASP A 110 11.11 -5.55 -23.81
C ASP A 110 9.62 -5.20 -23.68
N GLN A 111 9.05 -5.40 -22.49
CA GLN A 111 7.68 -5.02 -22.18
C GLN A 111 7.49 -3.50 -22.25
N PHE A 112 8.49 -2.74 -21.82
CA PHE A 112 8.45 -1.28 -21.85
C PHE A 112 8.55 -0.72 -23.28
N ALA A 113 9.22 -1.43 -24.19
CA ALA A 113 9.34 -1.06 -25.59
C ALA A 113 7.96 -0.88 -26.27
N ALA A 114 6.97 -1.66 -25.86
CA ALA A 114 5.59 -1.54 -26.35
C ALA A 114 4.92 -0.20 -26.04
N LEU A 115 5.44 0.55 -25.05
CA LEU A 115 4.92 1.87 -24.67
C LEU A 115 5.64 3.02 -25.36
N GLN A 116 6.71 2.77 -26.12
CA GLN A 116 7.51 3.83 -26.72
C GLN A 116 6.65 4.77 -27.58
N GLY A 117 6.89 6.08 -27.42
CA GLY A 117 6.12 7.12 -28.11
C GLY A 117 4.82 7.52 -27.40
N THR A 118 4.44 6.85 -26.30
CA THR A 118 3.30 7.25 -25.47
C THR A 118 3.73 8.11 -24.28
N ASN A 119 2.81 8.94 -23.77
CA ASN A 119 3.03 9.67 -22.51
C ASN A 119 3.25 8.73 -21.32
N VAL A 120 2.68 7.52 -21.35
CA VAL A 120 2.85 6.51 -20.30
C VAL A 120 4.32 6.07 -20.22
N SER A 121 5.01 5.92 -21.35
CA SER A 121 6.45 5.59 -21.32
C SER A 121 7.29 6.66 -20.63
N LEU A 122 7.01 7.95 -20.91
CA LEU A 122 7.74 9.05 -20.28
C LEU A 122 7.49 9.09 -18.77
N LEU A 123 6.22 9.07 -18.37
CA LEU A 123 5.83 9.14 -16.96
C LEU A 123 6.35 7.93 -16.17
N ALA A 124 6.24 6.72 -16.72
CA ALA A 124 6.72 5.52 -16.06
C ALA A 124 8.25 5.51 -15.92
N ALA A 125 8.99 6.03 -16.90
CA ALA A 125 10.43 6.18 -16.81
C ALA A 125 10.83 7.16 -15.70
N MET A 126 10.16 8.32 -15.62
CA MET A 126 10.36 9.29 -14.55
C MET A 126 10.05 8.69 -13.17
N MET A 127 8.93 7.96 -13.04
CA MET A 127 8.59 7.28 -11.79
C MET A 127 9.63 6.23 -11.40
N LYS A 128 10.12 5.42 -12.35
CA LYS A 128 11.20 4.45 -12.08
C LYS A 128 12.44 5.14 -11.52
N GLN A 129 12.86 6.25 -12.13
CA GLN A 129 14.01 7.02 -11.69
C GLN A 129 13.80 7.64 -10.29
N GLN A 130 12.62 8.21 -10.06
CA GLN A 130 12.26 8.83 -8.79
C GLN A 130 12.28 7.80 -7.64
N ILE A 131 11.70 6.62 -7.84
CA ILE A 131 11.70 5.53 -6.85
C ILE A 131 13.13 5.13 -6.46
N VAL A 132 14.04 5.03 -7.45
CA VAL A 132 15.44 4.70 -7.19
C VAL A 132 16.13 5.82 -6.41
N ALA A 133 15.89 7.07 -6.79
CA ALA A 133 16.46 8.24 -6.13
C ALA A 133 15.98 8.36 -4.67
N ASP A 134 14.68 8.24 -4.42
CA ASP A 134 14.08 8.33 -3.08
C ASP A 134 14.56 7.18 -2.19
N TYR A 135 14.59 5.96 -2.72
CA TYR A 135 15.10 4.83 -1.96
C TYR A 135 16.58 5.01 -1.57
N THR A 136 17.41 5.47 -2.50
CA THR A 136 18.86 5.59 -2.29
C THR A 136 19.20 6.76 -1.37
N SER A 137 18.50 7.89 -1.49
CA SER A 137 18.80 9.12 -0.75
C SER A 137 18.07 9.24 0.58
N VAL A 138 16.89 8.62 0.72
CA VAL A 138 16.04 8.72 1.92
C VAL A 138 16.00 7.39 2.67
N HIS A 139 15.46 6.33 2.05
CA HIS A 139 15.16 5.08 2.78
C HIS A 139 16.40 4.31 3.21
N SER A 140 17.38 4.14 2.32
CA SER A 140 18.60 3.40 2.64
C SER A 140 19.37 4.03 3.81
N PRO A 141 19.64 5.36 3.83
CA PRO A 141 20.23 6.02 5.00
C PRO A 141 19.36 5.93 6.25
N LEU A 142 18.04 6.05 6.11
CA LEU A 142 17.10 5.95 7.22
C LEU A 142 17.16 4.55 7.88
N PHE A 143 17.17 3.49 7.08
CA PHE A 143 17.27 2.11 7.59
C PHE A 143 18.61 1.84 8.27
N GLN A 144 19.70 2.46 7.80
CA GLN A 144 20.99 2.39 8.47
C GLN A 144 20.97 3.12 9.81
N LYS A 145 20.45 4.35 9.84
CA LYS A 145 20.33 5.20 11.04
C LYS A 145 19.47 4.54 12.13
N TYR A 146 18.36 3.90 11.74
CA TYR A 146 17.39 3.27 12.64
C TYR A 146 17.40 1.73 12.53
N SER A 147 18.57 1.12 12.33
CA SER A 147 18.73 -0.33 12.15
C SER A 147 18.17 -1.19 13.30
N ALA A 148 18.06 -0.65 14.52
CA ALA A 148 17.41 -1.34 15.63
C ALA A 148 15.89 -1.53 15.43
N LEU A 149 15.23 -0.63 14.71
CA LEU A 149 13.82 -0.73 14.38
C LEU A 149 13.60 -1.67 13.18
N PHE A 150 14.42 -1.54 12.15
CA PHE A 150 14.31 -2.34 10.94
C PHE A 150 15.12 -3.64 11.09
N ARG A 151 14.43 -4.72 11.51
CA ARG A 151 15.03 -6.07 11.65
C ARG A 151 15.75 -6.50 10.37
N THR A 152 16.69 -7.42 10.51
CA THR A 152 17.32 -8.09 9.36
C THR A 152 16.41 -9.20 8.82
N PRO A 153 16.15 -9.25 7.50
CA PRO A 153 16.65 -8.33 6.48
C PRO A 153 15.89 -6.98 6.47
N SER A 154 16.62 -5.88 6.30
CA SER A 154 16.03 -4.54 6.16
C SER A 154 15.15 -4.45 4.90
N PRO A 155 14.13 -3.58 4.88
CA PRO A 155 13.28 -3.42 3.72
C PRO A 155 14.07 -3.08 2.45
N THR A 156 13.72 -3.70 1.33
CA THR A 156 14.43 -3.55 0.04
C THR A 156 13.77 -2.52 -0.88
N MET A 157 14.48 -2.09 -1.93
CA MET A 157 13.92 -1.23 -2.98
C MET A 157 12.70 -1.86 -3.68
N GLN A 158 12.69 -3.19 -3.84
CA GLN A 158 11.54 -3.89 -4.42
C GLN A 158 10.33 -3.86 -3.49
N GLU A 159 10.55 -3.96 -2.17
CA GLU A 159 9.48 -3.82 -1.19
C GLU A 159 8.96 -2.39 -1.10
N TYR A 160 9.82 -1.39 -1.21
CA TYR A 160 9.41 0.01 -1.29
C TYR A 160 8.54 0.28 -2.52
N LYS A 161 8.98 -0.18 -3.69
CA LYS A 161 8.21 -0.11 -4.93
C LYS A 161 6.87 -0.84 -4.83
N TRP A 162 6.84 -2.01 -4.18
CA TRP A 162 5.60 -2.72 -3.87
C TRP A 162 4.68 -1.89 -2.96
N ALA A 163 5.22 -1.28 -1.90
CA ALA A 163 4.46 -0.44 -0.97
C ALA A 163 3.85 0.78 -1.67
N LEU A 164 4.61 1.47 -2.52
CA LEU A 164 4.08 2.57 -3.34
C LEU A 164 2.97 2.11 -4.27
N SER A 165 3.12 0.95 -4.91
CA SER A 165 2.10 0.38 -5.79
C SER A 165 0.81 0.03 -5.05
N VAL A 166 0.93 -0.49 -3.82
CA VAL A 166 -0.20 -0.69 -2.91
C VAL A 166 -0.88 0.64 -2.61
N ILE A 167 -0.13 1.68 -2.25
CA ILE A 167 -0.69 2.99 -1.90
C ILE A 167 -1.38 3.62 -3.11
N TRP A 168 -0.72 3.72 -4.27
CA TRP A 168 -1.28 4.36 -5.46
C TRP A 168 -2.50 3.66 -6.03
N SER A 169 -2.63 2.34 -5.86
CA SER A 169 -3.76 1.58 -6.41
C SER A 169 -4.95 1.43 -5.46
N ARG A 170 -4.76 1.66 -4.15
CA ARG A 170 -5.76 1.30 -3.13
C ARG A 170 -5.96 2.33 -2.02
N ALA A 171 -5.07 3.33 -1.89
CA ALA A 171 -5.31 4.44 -0.98
C ALA A 171 -6.36 5.40 -1.56
N PHE A 172 -7.12 6.01 -0.67
CA PHE A 172 -8.07 7.06 -1.01
C PHE A 172 -7.94 8.18 0.01
N GLY A 173 -7.96 9.42 -0.49
CA GLY A 173 -7.97 10.61 0.35
C GLY A 173 -9.33 10.81 0.99
N ILE A 174 -9.35 11.15 2.27
CA ILE A 174 -10.57 11.51 2.99
C ILE A 174 -10.30 12.85 3.69
N THR A 175 -11.11 13.86 3.42
CA THR A 175 -11.16 15.09 4.21
C THR A 175 -12.21 14.93 5.30
N ARG A 176 -11.83 15.20 6.55
CA ARG A 176 -12.79 15.23 7.66
C ARG A 176 -13.45 16.61 7.68
N GLY A 177 -14.68 16.70 7.16
CA GLY A 177 -15.54 17.87 7.35
C GLY A 177 -15.96 18.66 6.11
N GLY A 178 -15.66 18.19 4.89
CA GLY A 178 -15.93 18.96 3.66
C GLY A 178 -14.83 19.97 3.40
#